data_AF-A0A355U5J3-F1
#
_entry.id   AF-A0A355U5J3-F1
#
_cell.length_a   1.000
_cell.length_b   1.000
_cell.length_c   1.000
_cell.angle_alpha   90.00
_cell.angle_beta   90.00
_cell.angle_gamma   90.00
#
_symmetry.space_group_name_H-M   'P 1'
#
loop_
_entity.id
_entity.type
_entity.pdbx_description
1 polymer ?
#
loop_
_entity_poly.entity_id
_entity_poly.type
_entity_poly.pdbx_seq_one_letter_code
_entity_poly.pdbx_strand_id
1 'polypeptide(L)'
;DWMPNGDFTETLLNTNFDWNGRREPSILATENDSLNGTAMMMAHLLTNRPQIFSDVRTYWSPEAVKRVTGKELTGKAAPGIIHLINSGATTMDGCGQSSDTEGNPVMKPFWEMTDEDEKRCIEHSQWMPADRDYFRGGGFSIHFVSRGDFPATMARINIVDGLGPVLQIAEGWVVDIDPEIHKILDKRTDPTWPTTWFTPRLDPKKDAFKDVYSVMNNWGANHGAISYGHIGADLITLASMLRIPVCMHNVDDAKIFRPAAWNAFGMDKEGADFRACANFGPIYK
;
A
#
# COMPACT_ATOMS: atom_id res chain seq x y z
N ASP A 1 -23.75 -8.64 9.21
CA ASP A 1 -24.89 -7.69 9.23
C ASP A 1 -25.47 -7.32 10.59
N TRP A 2 -25.10 -7.95 11.72
CA TRP A 2 -25.77 -7.65 13.01
C TRP A 2 -24.84 -7.33 14.19
N MET A 3 -23.59 -7.79 14.14
CA MET A 3 -22.56 -7.44 15.11
C MET A 3 -21.77 -6.20 14.66
N PRO A 4 -21.07 -5.51 15.58
CA PRO A 4 -20.07 -4.51 15.20
C PRO A 4 -19.07 -5.06 14.16
N ASN A 5 -18.62 -4.20 13.25
CA ASN A 5 -17.63 -4.55 12.25
C ASN A 5 -16.22 -4.78 12.85
N GLY A 6 -15.29 -5.21 12.00
CA GLY A 6 -13.91 -5.54 12.38
C GLY A 6 -12.96 -4.36 12.51
N ASP A 7 -13.40 -3.13 12.22
CA ASP A 7 -12.49 -2.01 11.91
C ASP A 7 -11.48 -1.73 13.03
N PHE A 8 -11.96 -1.71 14.26
CA PHE A 8 -11.15 -1.50 15.45
C PHE A 8 -10.13 -2.62 15.66
N THR A 9 -10.55 -3.88 15.48
CA THR A 9 -9.69 -5.06 15.64
C THR A 9 -8.63 -5.12 14.56
N GLU A 10 -9.01 -4.92 13.30
CA GLU A 10 -8.10 -4.91 12.15
C GLU A 10 -7.07 -3.78 12.26
N THR A 11 -7.50 -2.59 12.65
CA THR A 11 -6.62 -1.44 12.89
C THR A 11 -5.59 -1.74 13.98
N LEU A 12 -6.05 -2.18 15.16
CA LEU A 12 -5.13 -2.41 16.28
C LEU A 12 -4.18 -3.56 16.04
N LEU A 13 -4.64 -4.68 15.46
CA LEU A 13 -3.76 -5.82 15.19
C LEU A 13 -2.63 -5.44 14.23
N ASN A 14 -2.93 -4.65 13.19
CA ASN A 14 -1.91 -4.16 12.25
C ASN A 14 -1.08 -2.97 12.78
N THR A 15 -1.40 -2.43 13.96
CA THR A 15 -0.65 -1.32 14.59
C THR A 15 0.47 -1.86 15.49
N ASN A 16 1.59 -1.13 15.55
CA ASN A 16 2.77 -1.47 16.36
C ASN A 16 2.60 -1.29 17.88
N PHE A 17 1.44 -0.88 18.35
CA PHE A 17 1.20 -0.61 19.76
C PHE A 17 -0.28 -0.79 20.10
N ASP A 18 -0.54 -1.15 21.35
CA ASP A 18 -1.87 -1.13 21.95
C ASP A 18 -1.76 -0.85 23.45
N TRP A 19 -2.81 -1.13 24.22
CA TRP A 19 -2.84 -0.92 25.67
C TRP A 19 -1.79 -1.72 26.44
N ASN A 20 -1.14 -2.72 25.84
CA ASN A 20 -0.02 -3.46 26.44
C ASN A 20 1.36 -2.88 26.08
N GLY A 21 1.40 -1.79 25.32
CA GLY A 21 2.62 -1.14 24.84
C GLY A 21 3.01 -1.54 23.42
N ARG A 22 4.25 -1.22 23.05
CA ARG A 22 4.83 -1.51 21.72
C ARG A 22 4.95 -3.00 21.50
N ARG A 23 4.53 -3.46 20.33
CA ARG A 23 4.62 -4.85 19.90
C ARG A 23 4.72 -4.95 18.38
N GLU A 24 5.15 -6.12 17.93
CA GLU A 24 5.05 -6.48 16.53
C GLU A 24 3.57 -6.45 16.07
N PRO A 25 3.29 -5.96 14.85
CA PRO A 25 1.96 -5.96 14.29
C PRO A 25 1.56 -7.38 13.86
N SER A 26 0.35 -7.79 14.22
CA SER A 26 -0.26 -9.03 13.74
C SER A 26 -0.94 -8.75 12.41
N ILE A 27 -0.33 -9.18 11.30
CA ILE A 27 -0.88 -8.99 9.96
C ILE A 27 -2.27 -9.62 9.87
N LEU A 28 -3.29 -8.78 9.71
CA LEU A 28 -4.69 -9.19 9.54
C LEU A 28 -5.30 -8.47 8.34
N ALA A 29 -5.80 -9.24 7.39
CA ALA A 29 -6.40 -8.72 6.16
C ALA A 29 -7.89 -8.45 6.35
N THR A 30 -8.30 -7.22 6.07
CA THR A 30 -9.71 -6.83 5.90
C THR A 30 -10.39 -7.72 4.87
N GLU A 31 -11.68 -7.98 5.08
CA GLU A 31 -12.54 -8.80 4.18
C GLU A 31 -12.04 -10.22 3.94
N ASN A 32 -11.14 -10.73 4.79
CA ASN A 32 -10.49 -12.03 4.60
C ASN A 32 -9.79 -12.14 3.22
N ASP A 33 -9.30 -11.02 2.68
CA ASP A 33 -8.51 -11.02 1.46
C ASP A 33 -7.11 -11.59 1.73
N SER A 34 -7.00 -12.91 1.62
CA SER A 34 -5.78 -13.66 1.88
C SER A 34 -4.62 -13.27 0.94
N LEU A 35 -4.91 -12.75 -0.25
CA LEU A 35 -3.88 -12.35 -1.20
C LEU A 35 -3.30 -10.97 -0.84
N ASN A 36 -4.14 -10.04 -0.37
CA ASN A 36 -3.62 -8.81 0.23
C ASN A 36 -2.86 -9.12 1.52
N GLY A 37 -3.38 -10.00 2.37
CA GLY A 37 -2.70 -10.46 3.58
C GLY A 37 -1.34 -11.10 3.29
N THR A 38 -1.20 -11.85 2.19
CA THR A 38 0.08 -12.40 1.74
C THR A 38 1.05 -11.29 1.30
N ALA A 39 0.58 -10.29 0.54
CA ALA A 39 1.40 -9.15 0.15
C ALA A 39 1.87 -8.33 1.37
N MET A 40 0.97 -8.09 2.35
CA MET A 40 1.30 -7.46 3.62
C MET A 40 2.34 -8.30 4.38
N MET A 41 2.14 -9.61 4.51
CA MET A 41 3.07 -10.49 5.21
C MET A 41 4.46 -10.48 4.55
N MET A 42 4.55 -10.56 3.23
CA MET A 42 5.83 -10.47 2.51
C MET A 42 6.55 -9.15 2.81
N ALA A 43 5.85 -8.02 2.70
CA ALA A 43 6.43 -6.71 2.97
C ALA A 43 6.81 -6.53 4.45
N HIS A 44 6.00 -7.04 5.37
CA HIS A 44 6.27 -7.03 6.81
C HIS A 44 7.55 -7.82 7.13
N LEU A 45 7.68 -9.05 6.63
CA LEU A 45 8.85 -9.90 6.89
C LEU A 45 10.16 -9.33 6.31
N LEU A 46 10.07 -8.51 5.25
CA LEU A 46 11.23 -7.82 4.67
C LEU A 46 11.63 -6.56 5.44
N THR A 47 10.68 -5.91 6.13
CA THR A 47 10.89 -4.56 6.69
C THR A 47 10.78 -4.48 8.20
N ASN A 48 10.18 -5.48 8.84
CA ASN A 48 9.71 -5.49 10.23
C ASN A 48 8.81 -4.30 10.59
N ARG A 49 8.13 -3.72 9.58
CA ARG A 49 7.24 -2.57 9.74
C ARG A 49 5.77 -3.01 9.61
N PRO A 50 4.82 -2.26 10.18
CA PRO A 50 3.40 -2.47 9.92
C PRO A 50 3.06 -2.14 8.47
N GLN A 51 1.95 -2.67 7.99
CA GLN A 51 1.54 -2.56 6.60
C GLN A 51 0.16 -1.91 6.52
N ILE A 52 0.00 -1.00 5.57
CA ILE A 52 -1.28 -0.36 5.29
C ILE A 52 -2.06 -1.28 4.36
N PHE A 53 -3.24 -1.73 4.80
CA PHE A 53 -4.25 -2.31 3.92
C PHE A 53 -5.04 -1.16 3.28
N SER A 54 -5.34 -1.24 1.99
CA SER A 54 -6.11 -0.18 1.33
C SER A 54 -6.89 -0.64 0.11
N ASP A 55 -8.07 -0.03 -0.12
CA ASP A 55 -8.69 -0.03 -1.45
C ASP A 55 -7.96 0.95 -2.38
N VAL A 56 -7.72 0.52 -3.60
CA VAL A 56 -7.30 1.34 -4.74
C VAL A 56 -8.55 2.01 -5.31
N ARG A 57 -9.04 3.01 -4.58
CA ARG A 57 -10.42 3.50 -4.71
C ARG A 57 -10.64 4.39 -5.93
N THR A 58 -9.78 5.39 -6.14
CA THR A 58 -10.01 6.40 -7.18
C THR A 58 -8.71 6.91 -7.78
N TYR A 59 -8.65 6.98 -9.10
CA TYR A 59 -7.64 7.77 -9.81
C TYR A 59 -8.15 9.20 -9.99
N TRP A 60 -7.35 10.17 -9.55
CA TRP A 60 -7.57 11.59 -9.76
C TRP A 60 -6.54 12.13 -10.74
N SER A 61 -6.99 12.35 -11.98
CA SER A 61 -6.18 13.07 -12.97
C SER A 61 -6.00 14.54 -12.57
N PRO A 62 -4.91 15.20 -12.99
CA PRO A 62 -4.72 16.63 -12.76
C PRO A 62 -5.90 17.48 -13.25
N GLU A 63 -6.47 17.14 -14.40
CA GLU A 63 -7.62 17.81 -15.00
C GLU A 63 -8.89 17.59 -14.17
N ALA A 64 -9.10 16.36 -13.68
CA ALA A 64 -10.24 16.04 -12.83
C ALA A 64 -10.19 16.81 -11.51
N VAL A 65 -9.00 16.92 -10.88
CA VAL A 65 -8.80 17.73 -9.68
C VAL A 65 -9.09 19.19 -9.97
N LYS A 66 -8.44 19.78 -10.98
CA LYS A 66 -8.64 21.19 -11.36
C LYS A 66 -10.11 21.51 -11.65
N ARG A 67 -10.83 20.61 -12.32
CA ARG A 67 -12.25 20.78 -12.64
C ARG A 67 -13.14 20.85 -11.39
N VAL A 68 -12.85 20.06 -10.35
CA VAL A 68 -13.74 19.94 -9.18
C VAL A 68 -13.32 20.81 -8.00
N THR A 69 -12.06 21.23 -7.94
CA THR A 69 -11.51 22.06 -6.85
C THR A 69 -11.13 23.47 -7.28
N GLY A 70 -10.95 23.70 -8.59
CA GLY A 70 -10.38 24.95 -9.12
C GLY A 70 -8.87 25.09 -8.91
N LYS A 71 -8.20 24.10 -8.30
CA LYS A 71 -6.76 24.10 -7.99
C LYS A 71 -6.01 23.00 -8.72
N GLU A 72 -4.72 23.24 -8.96
CA GLU A 72 -3.84 22.27 -9.62
C GLU A 72 -3.07 21.43 -8.58
N LEU A 73 -2.82 20.17 -8.90
CA LEU A 73 -1.87 19.34 -8.14
C LEU A 73 -0.45 19.83 -8.39
N THR A 74 0.38 19.80 -7.36
CA THR A 74 1.77 20.30 -7.40
C THR A 74 2.76 19.27 -6.85
N GLY A 75 4.06 19.50 -7.05
CA GLY A 75 5.11 18.62 -6.54
C GLY A 75 5.00 17.20 -7.10
N LYS A 76 5.24 16.18 -6.26
CA LYS A 76 5.15 14.77 -6.67
C LYS A 76 3.73 14.35 -7.11
N ALA A 77 2.70 15.06 -6.65
CA ALA A 77 1.30 14.82 -7.02
C ALA A 77 0.93 15.40 -8.39
N ALA A 78 1.76 16.26 -8.99
CA ALA A 78 1.44 16.95 -10.25
C ALA A 78 1.02 16.03 -11.41
N PRO A 79 1.58 14.81 -11.59
CA PRO A 79 1.14 13.88 -12.65
C PRO A 79 -0.23 13.23 -12.40
N GLY A 80 -0.82 13.41 -11.22
CA GLY A 80 -2.02 12.72 -10.76
C GLY A 80 -1.78 11.94 -9.48
N ILE A 81 -2.87 11.53 -8.83
CA ILE A 81 -2.83 10.77 -7.57
C ILE A 81 -3.82 9.62 -7.60
N ILE A 82 -3.55 8.60 -6.80
CA ILE A 82 -4.47 7.50 -6.47
C ILE A 82 -4.91 7.69 -5.02
N HIS A 83 -6.22 7.70 -4.81
CA HIS A 83 -6.84 7.67 -3.48
C HIS A 83 -6.80 6.23 -2.96
N LEU A 84 -5.93 6.00 -1.98
CA LEU A 84 -5.88 4.74 -1.24
C LEU A 84 -6.65 4.94 0.07
N ILE A 85 -7.74 4.19 0.25
CA ILE A 85 -8.64 4.33 1.39
C ILE A 85 -9.36 3.02 1.68
N ASN A 86 -8.95 2.28 2.71
CA ASN A 86 -9.67 1.06 3.08
C ASN A 86 -11.07 1.38 3.61
N SER A 87 -11.94 0.37 3.61
CA SER A 87 -13.32 0.44 4.09
C SER A 87 -13.46 0.49 5.63
N GLY A 88 -12.62 1.28 6.31
CA GLY A 88 -12.75 1.58 7.74
C GLY A 88 -11.54 1.23 8.60
N ALA A 89 -10.66 0.31 8.18
CA ALA A 89 -9.52 -0.14 8.99
C ALA A 89 -8.17 0.09 8.30
N THR A 90 -7.15 0.46 9.05
CA THR A 90 -5.75 0.29 8.62
C THR A 90 -4.84 0.49 9.82
N THR A 91 -3.54 0.21 9.70
CA THR A 91 -2.59 0.46 10.79
C THR A 91 -2.53 1.96 11.16
N MET A 92 -2.56 2.31 12.46
CA MET A 92 -2.40 3.71 12.90
C MET A 92 -1.02 4.25 12.57
N ASP A 93 0.01 3.41 12.44
CA ASP A 93 1.33 3.81 11.94
C ASP A 93 1.25 4.46 10.54
N GLY A 94 0.22 4.10 9.76
CA GLY A 94 -0.03 4.63 8.42
C GLY A 94 -0.41 6.12 8.40
N CYS A 95 -0.70 6.75 9.55
CA CYS A 95 -0.87 8.20 9.62
C CYS A 95 0.45 8.96 9.34
N GLY A 96 1.60 8.28 9.37
CA GLY A 96 2.91 8.87 9.03
C GLY A 96 3.44 9.88 10.07
N GLN A 97 2.98 9.78 11.32
CA GLN A 97 3.36 10.72 12.38
C GLN A 97 4.57 10.28 13.22
N SER A 98 5.09 9.07 12.99
CA SER A 98 6.44 8.75 13.47
C SER A 98 7.46 9.55 12.67
N SER A 99 8.57 9.97 13.30
CA SER A 99 9.62 10.73 12.63
C SER A 99 11.00 10.15 12.86
N ASP A 100 11.86 10.20 11.84
CA ASP A 100 13.29 9.89 12.01
C ASP A 100 14.02 11.02 12.77
N THR A 101 15.34 10.88 12.94
CA THR A 101 16.18 11.86 13.63
C THR A 101 16.27 13.22 12.92
N GLU A 102 15.91 13.29 11.65
CA GLU A 102 15.89 14.50 10.83
C GLU A 102 14.50 15.14 10.77
N GLY A 103 13.48 14.50 11.37
CA GLY A 103 12.10 14.97 11.37
C GLY A 103 11.28 14.55 10.14
N ASN A 104 11.83 13.68 9.29
CA ASN A 104 11.11 13.14 8.13
C ASN A 104 10.06 12.13 8.61
N PRO A 105 8.87 12.09 7.97
CA PRO A 105 7.84 11.12 8.30
C PRO A 105 8.28 9.70 7.91
N VAL A 106 8.09 8.75 8.82
CA VAL A 106 8.48 7.35 8.61
C VAL A 106 7.44 6.39 9.20
N MET A 107 7.48 5.13 8.78
CA MET A 107 6.93 4.02 9.59
C MET A 107 8.11 3.22 10.14
N LYS A 108 8.09 2.94 11.45
CA LYS A 108 9.21 2.30 12.15
C LYS A 108 8.91 0.83 12.48
N PRO A 109 9.94 -0.01 12.64
CA PRO A 109 9.80 -1.22 13.43
C PRO A 109 9.39 -0.88 14.86
N PHE A 110 8.62 -1.76 15.50
CA PHE A 110 8.04 -1.47 16.83
C PHE A 110 9.09 -1.18 17.92
N TRP A 111 10.28 -1.79 17.84
CA TRP A 111 11.37 -1.57 18.81
C TRP A 111 12.09 -0.23 18.64
N GLU A 112 11.85 0.49 17.52
CA GLU A 112 12.39 1.83 17.27
C GLU A 112 11.35 2.93 17.54
N MET A 113 10.10 2.56 17.84
CA MET A 113 9.07 3.51 18.23
C MET A 113 9.34 4.09 19.61
N THR A 114 9.03 5.38 19.75
CA THR A 114 9.10 6.12 21.00
C THR A 114 7.70 6.45 21.52
N ASP A 115 7.58 6.80 22.81
CA ASP A 115 6.31 7.21 23.41
C ASP A 115 5.70 8.41 22.67
N GLU A 116 6.56 9.27 22.16
CA GLU A 116 6.19 10.45 21.39
C GLU A 116 5.71 10.09 19.98
N ASP A 117 6.25 9.04 19.34
CA ASP A 117 5.71 8.53 18.08
C ASP A 117 4.29 7.99 18.26
N GLU A 118 4.06 7.15 19.28
CA GLU A 118 2.73 6.60 19.60
C GLU A 118 1.71 7.71 19.87
N LYS A 119 2.09 8.67 20.71
CA LYS A 119 1.26 9.82 21.05
C LYS A 119 0.83 10.58 19.81
N ARG A 120 1.75 10.91 18.91
CA ARG A 120 1.39 11.63 17.68
C ARG A 120 0.52 10.79 16.75
N CYS A 121 0.77 9.49 16.64
CA CYS A 121 -0.09 8.59 15.85
C CYS A 121 -1.54 8.58 16.38
N ILE A 122 -1.72 8.53 17.71
CA ILE A 122 -3.03 8.58 18.36
C ILE A 122 -3.69 9.96 18.18
N GLU A 123 -2.96 11.05 18.39
CA GLU A 123 -3.49 12.42 18.28
C GLU A 123 -3.96 12.79 16.87
N HIS A 124 -3.39 12.16 15.84
CA HIS A 124 -3.76 12.36 14.44
C HIS A 124 -4.71 11.29 13.89
N SER A 125 -5.22 10.41 14.74
CA SER A 125 -6.19 9.38 14.38
C SER A 125 -7.47 9.56 15.18
N GLN A 126 -8.62 9.36 14.54
CA GLN A 126 -9.94 9.52 15.16
C GLN A 126 -10.80 8.29 14.91
N TRP A 127 -11.46 7.80 15.96
CA TRP A 127 -12.43 6.72 15.82
C TRP A 127 -13.79 7.29 15.44
N MET A 128 -14.24 6.99 14.23
CA MET A 128 -15.49 7.48 13.66
C MET A 128 -16.56 6.39 13.74
N PRO A 129 -17.80 6.68 14.18
CA PRO A 129 -18.86 5.69 14.13
C PRO A 129 -19.07 5.16 12.70
N ALA A 130 -19.05 3.85 12.54
CA ALA A 130 -19.23 3.23 11.23
C ALA A 130 -20.59 3.58 10.62
N ASP A 131 -20.62 3.78 9.29
CA ASP A 131 -21.86 4.03 8.56
C ASP A 131 -22.79 2.81 8.69
N ARG A 132 -23.97 3.01 9.28
CA ARG A 132 -24.93 1.94 9.57
C ARG A 132 -25.73 1.50 8.35
N ASP A 133 -25.67 2.26 7.25
CA ASP A 133 -26.25 1.82 5.98
C ASP A 133 -25.43 0.67 5.38
N TYR A 134 -24.11 0.64 5.60
CA TYR A 134 -23.23 -0.49 5.28
C TYR A 134 -23.08 -1.47 6.44
N PHE A 135 -22.72 -0.98 7.62
CA PHE A 135 -22.41 -1.76 8.82
C PHE A 135 -23.53 -1.67 9.84
N ARG A 136 -24.65 -2.37 9.59
CA ARG A 136 -25.88 -2.31 10.40
C ARG A 136 -25.68 -2.54 11.91
N GLY A 137 -24.71 -3.38 12.28
CA GLY A 137 -24.33 -3.67 13.67
C GLY A 137 -23.43 -2.60 14.32
N GLY A 138 -23.06 -1.56 13.58
CA GLY A 138 -22.17 -0.49 14.02
C GLY A 138 -20.70 -0.88 13.96
N GLY A 139 -19.88 -0.17 14.71
CA GLY A 139 -18.42 -0.26 14.67
C GLY A 139 -17.78 1.12 14.78
N PHE A 140 -16.45 1.14 14.74
CA PHE A 140 -15.69 2.38 14.72
C PHE A 140 -14.55 2.27 13.70
N SER A 141 -14.66 3.03 12.61
CA SER A 141 -13.59 3.15 11.62
C SER A 141 -12.48 4.06 12.15
N ILE A 142 -11.25 3.79 11.74
CA ILE A 142 -10.13 4.69 11.98
C ILE A 142 -10.07 5.74 10.88
N HIS A 143 -10.04 7.00 11.26
CA HIS A 143 -9.88 8.12 10.35
C HIS A 143 -8.57 8.84 10.63
N PHE A 144 -7.78 9.02 9.58
CA PHE A 144 -6.63 9.93 9.53
C PHE A 144 -6.36 10.28 8.07
N VAL A 145 -5.49 11.27 7.86
CA VAL A 145 -4.86 11.51 6.56
C VAL A 145 -3.37 11.24 6.73
N SER A 146 -2.83 10.31 5.95
CA SER A 146 -1.39 10.02 5.99
C SER A 146 -0.60 11.28 5.69
N ARG A 147 0.32 11.64 6.59
CA ARG A 147 1.31 12.69 6.32
C ARG A 147 2.14 12.29 5.12
N GLY A 148 2.24 13.18 4.14
CA GLY A 148 2.99 12.99 2.92
C GLY A 148 4.51 12.91 3.11
N ASP A 149 5.20 12.88 1.98
CA ASP A 149 6.65 12.97 1.87
C ASP A 149 7.47 11.78 2.37
N PHE A 150 6.86 10.60 2.44
CA PHE A 150 7.60 9.35 2.59
C PHE A 150 7.56 8.45 1.35
N PRO A 151 8.67 7.74 1.04
CA PRO A 151 8.69 6.72 -0.01
C PRO A 151 7.79 5.55 0.37
N ALA A 152 7.06 5.01 -0.60
CA ALA A 152 6.17 3.88 -0.37
C ALA A 152 6.24 2.88 -1.52
N THR A 153 5.95 1.62 -1.22
CA THR A 153 5.80 0.55 -2.21
C THR A 153 4.42 -0.07 -2.04
N MET A 154 3.59 0.03 -3.08
CA MET A 154 2.32 -0.68 -3.15
C MET A 154 2.56 -2.04 -3.80
N ALA A 155 2.03 -3.12 -3.21
CA ALA A 155 2.18 -4.49 -3.69
C ALA A 155 0.85 -5.25 -3.68
N ARG A 156 0.71 -6.20 -4.60
CA ARG A 156 -0.46 -7.09 -4.68
C ARG A 156 -0.07 -8.46 -5.22
N ILE A 157 -0.51 -9.51 -4.53
CA ILE A 157 -0.54 -10.87 -5.08
C ILE A 157 -1.89 -11.10 -5.74
N ASN A 158 -1.90 -11.69 -6.93
CA ASN A 158 -3.12 -12.20 -7.57
C ASN A 158 -2.90 -13.66 -7.98
N ILE A 159 -3.96 -14.43 -8.09
CA ILE A 159 -3.92 -15.78 -8.68
C ILE A 159 -4.64 -15.71 -10.02
N VAL A 160 -3.96 -16.13 -11.09
CA VAL A 160 -4.49 -16.16 -12.45
C VAL A 160 -4.66 -17.62 -12.87
N ASP A 161 -5.85 -17.99 -13.32
CA ASP A 161 -6.12 -19.35 -13.79
C ASP A 161 -5.20 -19.73 -14.97
N GLY A 162 -4.66 -20.95 -14.92
CA GLY A 162 -3.65 -21.43 -15.88
C GLY A 162 -2.24 -20.86 -15.73
N LEU A 163 -2.01 -19.89 -14.83
CA LEU A 163 -0.68 -19.30 -14.56
C LEU A 163 -0.22 -19.49 -13.12
N GLY A 164 -1.11 -19.36 -12.13
CA GLY A 164 -0.79 -19.38 -10.71
C GLY A 164 -0.61 -17.99 -10.11
N PRO A 165 0.14 -17.85 -8.99
CA PRO A 165 0.33 -16.57 -8.32
C PRO A 165 1.22 -15.63 -9.15
N VAL A 166 0.87 -14.34 -9.18
CA VAL A 166 1.67 -13.25 -9.77
C VAL A 166 1.79 -12.12 -8.75
N LEU A 167 2.91 -11.37 -8.80
CA LEU A 167 3.15 -10.20 -7.97
C LEU A 167 3.15 -8.91 -8.81
N GLN A 168 2.44 -7.89 -8.32
CA GLN A 168 2.49 -6.51 -8.83
C GLN A 168 3.15 -5.60 -7.79
N ILE A 169 3.97 -4.66 -8.26
CA ILE A 169 4.75 -3.73 -7.43
C ILE A 169 4.67 -2.33 -8.05
N ALA A 170 4.36 -1.31 -7.26
CA ALA A 170 4.45 0.08 -7.66
C ALA A 170 5.17 0.89 -6.56
N GLU A 171 6.44 1.24 -6.79
CA GLU A 171 7.14 2.22 -5.96
C GLU A 171 6.63 3.63 -6.24
N GLY A 172 6.55 4.46 -5.22
CA GLY A 172 6.06 5.83 -5.33
C GLY A 172 6.21 6.57 -4.02
N TRP A 173 5.31 7.51 -3.77
CA TRP A 173 5.32 8.31 -2.55
C TRP A 173 3.91 8.49 -2.03
N VAL A 174 3.80 8.49 -0.71
CA VAL A 174 2.67 9.14 -0.05
C VAL A 174 2.93 10.64 -0.11
N VAL A 175 1.91 11.42 -0.50
CA VAL A 175 2.06 12.84 -0.78
C VAL A 175 1.03 13.66 -0.04
N ASP A 176 1.45 14.85 0.39
CA ASP A 176 0.51 15.87 0.81
C ASP A 176 -0.08 16.55 -0.43
N ILE A 177 -1.35 16.93 -0.32
CA ILE A 177 -2.04 17.78 -1.29
C ILE A 177 -2.61 18.99 -0.58
N ASP A 178 -2.93 20.05 -1.34
CA ASP A 178 -3.54 21.25 -0.78
C ASP A 178 -4.76 20.88 0.11
N PRO A 179 -4.86 21.38 1.35
CA PRO A 179 -5.94 21.00 2.27
C PRO A 179 -7.36 21.26 1.74
N GLU A 180 -7.54 22.27 0.88
CA GLU A 180 -8.83 22.51 0.24
C GLU A 180 -9.13 21.48 -0.85
N ILE A 181 -8.11 21.01 -1.57
CA ILE A 181 -8.26 19.87 -2.48
C ILE A 181 -8.68 18.64 -1.67
N HIS A 182 -7.91 18.26 -0.65
CA HIS A 182 -8.22 17.10 0.19
C HIS A 182 -9.66 17.16 0.72
N LYS A 183 -10.07 18.27 1.34
CA LYS A 183 -11.42 18.43 1.90
C LYS A 183 -12.54 18.22 0.87
N ILE A 184 -12.35 18.68 -0.37
CA ILE A 184 -13.35 18.50 -1.44
C ILE A 184 -13.41 17.05 -1.91
N LEU A 185 -12.25 16.40 -2.07
CA LEU A 185 -12.19 15.02 -2.56
C LEU A 185 -12.66 14.01 -1.51
N ASP A 186 -12.19 14.16 -0.27
CA ASP A 186 -12.46 13.27 0.85
C ASP A 186 -13.96 13.18 1.19
N LYS A 187 -14.63 14.34 1.29
CA LYS A 187 -16.08 14.44 1.53
C LYS A 187 -16.93 13.70 0.48
N ARG A 188 -16.39 13.47 -0.72
CA ARG A 188 -17.11 12.82 -1.83
C ARG A 188 -16.88 11.31 -1.89
N THR A 189 -15.95 10.78 -1.11
CA THR A 189 -15.61 9.35 -1.09
C THR A 189 -16.14 8.70 0.17
N ASP A 190 -15.45 8.86 1.30
CA ASP A 190 -15.92 8.52 2.63
C ASP A 190 -15.02 9.24 3.67
N PRO A 191 -15.51 10.29 4.35
CA PRO A 191 -14.71 11.08 5.28
C PRO A 191 -14.54 10.40 6.65
N THR A 192 -15.07 9.18 6.85
CA THR A 192 -14.93 8.44 8.12
C THR A 192 -13.80 7.41 8.08
N TRP A 193 -13.18 7.22 6.92
CA TRP A 193 -12.17 6.20 6.65
C TRP A 193 -10.76 6.82 6.55
N PRO A 194 -9.69 6.00 6.59
CA PRO A 194 -8.32 6.50 6.58
C PRO A 194 -7.86 6.76 5.14
N THR A 195 -7.40 7.99 4.87
CA THR A 195 -6.99 8.43 3.53
C THR A 195 -5.47 8.45 3.39
N THR A 196 -4.95 7.81 2.34
CA THR A 196 -3.57 7.92 1.87
C THR A 196 -3.58 8.39 0.41
N TRP A 197 -2.96 9.55 0.13
CA TRP A 197 -2.76 10.00 -1.25
C TRP A 197 -1.45 9.45 -1.78
N PHE A 198 -1.52 8.61 -2.81
CA PHE A 198 -0.35 7.97 -3.40
C PHE A 198 -0.08 8.47 -4.82
N THR A 199 1.18 8.68 -5.15
CA THR A 199 1.63 8.89 -6.54
C THR A 199 2.72 7.88 -6.90
N PRO A 200 2.53 7.05 -7.94
CA PRO A 200 3.55 6.11 -8.38
C PRO A 200 4.71 6.84 -9.07
N ARG A 201 5.92 6.28 -8.95
CA ARG A 201 7.03 6.65 -9.83
C ARG A 201 6.71 6.19 -11.25
N LEU A 202 6.68 7.14 -12.18
CA LEU A 202 6.41 6.87 -13.59
C LEU A 202 7.69 6.44 -14.32
N ASP A 203 7.51 5.58 -15.33
CA ASP A 203 8.55 5.18 -16.27
C ASP A 203 7.92 5.12 -17.67
N PRO A 204 8.22 6.09 -18.57
CA PRO A 204 7.62 6.13 -19.89
C PRO A 204 8.04 4.97 -20.79
N LYS A 205 9.05 4.17 -20.40
CA LYS A 205 9.45 2.96 -21.12
C LYS A 205 8.58 1.74 -20.79
N LYS A 206 7.82 1.79 -19.70
CA LYS A 206 6.95 0.70 -19.23
C LYS A 206 5.50 1.14 -19.36
N ASP A 207 4.71 0.48 -20.21
CA ASP A 207 3.35 0.93 -20.53
C ASP A 207 2.45 1.08 -19.30
N ALA A 208 2.55 0.15 -18.34
CA ALA A 208 1.81 0.19 -17.07
C ALA A 208 2.22 1.35 -16.14
N PHE A 209 3.32 2.06 -16.42
CA PHE A 209 3.84 3.18 -15.63
C PHE A 209 4.04 4.45 -16.46
N LYS A 210 3.50 4.53 -17.69
CA LYS A 210 3.63 5.73 -18.54
C LYS A 210 2.93 6.95 -17.96
N ASP A 211 1.86 6.73 -17.19
CA ASP A 211 1.10 7.73 -16.45
C ASP A 211 0.40 7.08 -15.24
N VAL A 212 -0.11 7.90 -14.32
CA VAL A 212 -0.74 7.43 -13.07
C VAL A 212 -2.02 6.64 -13.36
N TYR A 213 -2.75 7.01 -14.42
CA TYR A 213 -3.92 6.27 -14.87
C TYR A 213 -3.56 4.83 -15.21
N SER A 214 -2.49 4.63 -15.98
CA SER A 214 -2.04 3.32 -16.44
C SER A 214 -1.65 2.43 -15.26
N VAL A 215 -1.11 2.99 -14.19
CA VAL A 215 -0.81 2.23 -12.96
C VAL A 215 -2.11 1.69 -12.34
N MET A 216 -3.13 2.52 -12.15
CA MET A 216 -4.40 2.07 -11.61
C MET A 216 -5.13 1.11 -12.55
N ASN A 217 -5.11 1.40 -13.86
CA ASN A 217 -5.80 0.59 -14.87
C ASN A 217 -5.21 -0.82 -15.03
N ASN A 218 -3.92 -1.00 -14.74
CA ASN A 218 -3.26 -2.30 -14.78
C ASN A 218 -3.22 -3.00 -13.41
N TRP A 219 -3.73 -2.37 -12.33
CA TRP A 219 -3.79 -2.99 -11.02
C TRP A 219 -4.83 -4.12 -11.01
N GLY A 220 -4.43 -5.31 -10.55
CA GLY A 220 -5.19 -6.55 -10.75
C GLY A 220 -6.30 -6.85 -9.75
N ALA A 221 -6.55 -5.96 -8.79
CA ALA A 221 -7.56 -6.12 -7.74
C ALA A 221 -8.06 -4.76 -7.23
N ASN A 222 -9.10 -4.74 -6.39
CA ASN A 222 -9.53 -3.52 -5.69
C ASN A 222 -8.62 -3.18 -4.50
N HIS A 223 -7.87 -4.14 -3.94
CA HIS A 223 -6.99 -3.89 -2.79
C HIS A 223 -5.51 -3.78 -3.17
N GLY A 224 -4.74 -3.12 -2.30
CA GLY A 224 -3.28 -3.12 -2.30
C GLY A 224 -2.72 -3.11 -0.88
N ALA A 225 -1.52 -3.66 -0.71
CA ALA A 225 -0.73 -3.55 0.51
C ALA A 225 0.33 -2.46 0.32
N ILE A 226 0.43 -1.50 1.25
CA ILE A 226 1.36 -0.39 1.14
C ILE A 226 2.37 -0.46 2.28
N SER A 227 3.65 -0.48 1.89
CA SER A 227 4.79 -0.51 2.79
C SER A 227 5.57 0.80 2.73
N TYR A 228 6.10 1.25 3.87
CA TYR A 228 7.07 2.34 3.91
C TYR A 228 8.40 1.90 3.30
N GLY A 229 8.98 2.77 2.46
CA GLY A 229 10.22 2.53 1.73
C GLY A 229 10.01 2.10 0.28
N HIS A 230 11.09 2.15 -0.50
CA HIS A 230 11.19 1.59 -1.85
C HIS A 230 11.80 0.19 -1.77
N ILE A 231 10.94 -0.79 -1.47
CA ILE A 231 11.30 -2.18 -1.21
C ILE A 231 11.07 -3.09 -2.42
N GLY A 232 10.87 -2.52 -3.61
CA GLY A 232 10.49 -3.30 -4.79
C GLY A 232 11.56 -4.32 -5.19
N ALA A 233 12.85 -3.99 -5.05
CA ALA A 233 13.94 -4.92 -5.34
C ALA A 233 13.96 -6.12 -4.38
N ASP A 234 13.64 -5.90 -3.10
CA ASP A 234 13.57 -6.95 -2.09
C ASP A 234 12.39 -7.88 -2.36
N LEU A 235 11.22 -7.31 -2.72
CA LEU A 235 10.05 -8.07 -3.15
C LEU A 235 10.31 -8.90 -4.41
N ILE A 236 11.00 -8.34 -5.41
CA ILE A 236 11.40 -9.08 -6.63
C ILE A 236 12.31 -10.26 -6.27
N THR A 237 13.28 -10.03 -5.37
CA THR A 237 14.19 -11.08 -4.91
C THR A 237 13.41 -12.19 -4.21
N LEU A 238 12.56 -11.84 -3.24
CA LEU A 238 11.72 -12.80 -2.51
C LEU A 238 10.78 -13.56 -3.45
N ALA A 239 10.13 -12.88 -4.39
CA ALA A 239 9.24 -13.49 -5.37
C ALA A 239 9.97 -14.53 -6.23
N SER A 240 11.21 -14.23 -6.66
CA SER A 240 12.03 -15.21 -7.40
C SER A 240 12.42 -16.43 -6.56
N MET A 241 12.66 -16.25 -5.25
CA MET A 241 12.86 -17.38 -4.34
C MET A 241 11.61 -18.23 -4.22
N LEU A 242 10.42 -17.62 -4.24
CA LEU A 242 9.12 -18.32 -4.19
C LEU A 242 8.62 -18.83 -5.55
N ARG A 243 9.33 -18.49 -6.64
CA ARG A 243 8.95 -18.76 -8.04
C ARG A 243 7.59 -18.14 -8.40
N ILE A 244 7.34 -16.94 -7.87
CA ILE A 244 6.19 -16.10 -8.20
C ILE A 244 6.66 -15.10 -9.27
N PRO A 245 6.15 -15.15 -10.51
CA PRO A 245 6.48 -14.16 -11.53
C PRO A 245 5.97 -12.76 -11.15
N VAL A 246 6.79 -11.75 -11.44
CA VAL A 246 6.45 -10.33 -11.23
C VAL A 246 5.87 -9.77 -12.52
N CYS A 247 4.55 -9.58 -12.58
CA CYS A 247 3.84 -9.19 -13.80
C CYS A 247 3.74 -7.67 -14.02
N MET A 248 4.11 -6.87 -13.02
CA MET A 248 4.12 -5.40 -13.13
C MET A 248 5.10 -4.82 -12.09
N HIS A 249 6.11 -4.06 -12.52
CA HIS A 249 6.98 -3.29 -11.62
C HIS A 249 7.64 -2.07 -12.28
N ASN A 250 7.87 -1.00 -11.49
CA ASN A 250 8.66 0.18 -11.88
C ASN A 250 10.05 0.23 -11.22
N VAL A 251 10.50 -0.88 -10.64
CA VAL A 251 11.87 -1.04 -10.15
C VAL A 251 12.86 -0.96 -11.33
N ASP A 252 13.98 -0.28 -11.12
CA ASP A 252 15.09 -0.19 -12.06
C ASP A 252 15.68 -1.59 -12.32
N ASP A 253 15.87 -1.93 -13.59
CA ASP A 253 16.41 -3.22 -14.04
C ASP A 253 17.78 -3.54 -13.41
N ALA A 254 18.59 -2.52 -13.10
CA ALA A 254 19.89 -2.70 -12.44
C ALA A 254 19.78 -3.20 -10.99
N LYS A 255 18.61 -3.02 -10.35
CA LYS A 255 18.33 -3.49 -8.98
C LYS A 255 17.67 -4.87 -8.96
N ILE A 256 17.29 -5.42 -10.11
CA ILE A 256 16.69 -6.75 -10.18
C ILE A 256 17.75 -7.79 -9.80
N PHE A 257 17.54 -8.43 -8.65
CA PHE A 257 18.39 -9.50 -8.15
C PHE A 257 17.57 -10.78 -8.03
N ARG A 258 18.00 -11.83 -8.73
CA ARG A 258 17.35 -13.14 -8.80
C ARG A 258 18.43 -14.24 -8.85
N PRO A 259 18.12 -15.52 -8.61
CA PRO A 259 19.08 -16.59 -8.78
C PRO A 259 19.73 -16.56 -10.18
N ALA A 260 21.04 -16.79 -10.26
CA ALA A 260 21.79 -16.66 -11.51
C ALA A 260 21.23 -17.51 -12.68
N ALA A 261 20.52 -18.60 -12.36
CA ALA A 261 19.81 -19.42 -13.32
C ALA A 261 18.80 -18.63 -14.19
N TRP A 262 18.16 -17.57 -13.67
CA TRP A 262 17.23 -16.71 -14.44
C TRP A 262 17.90 -16.12 -15.70
N ASN A 263 19.20 -15.83 -15.65
CA ASN A 263 19.93 -15.28 -16.79
C ASN A 263 20.00 -16.25 -17.98
N ALA A 264 19.93 -17.56 -17.73
CA ALA A 264 19.89 -18.58 -18.78
C ALA A 264 18.52 -18.67 -19.48
N PHE A 265 17.47 -18.09 -18.89
CA PHE A 265 16.13 -18.04 -19.49
C PHE A 265 15.93 -16.82 -20.40
N GLY A 266 16.91 -15.92 -20.53
CA GLY A 266 16.91 -14.83 -21.51
C GLY A 266 17.38 -13.48 -20.95
N MET A 267 17.66 -12.54 -21.85
CA MET A 267 18.09 -11.17 -21.50
C MET A 267 16.90 -10.27 -21.14
N ASP A 268 15.74 -10.51 -21.75
CA ASP A 268 14.48 -9.84 -21.39
C ASP A 268 14.05 -10.27 -19.98
N LYS A 269 14.06 -9.34 -19.03
CA LYS A 269 13.94 -9.62 -17.59
C LYS A 269 12.56 -10.15 -17.21
N GLU A 270 11.51 -9.68 -17.87
CA GLU A 270 10.14 -10.15 -17.66
C GLU A 270 9.97 -11.56 -18.23
N GLY A 271 10.27 -11.76 -19.52
CA GLY A 271 10.13 -13.07 -20.15
C GLY A 271 11.00 -14.14 -19.50
N ALA A 272 12.21 -13.79 -19.05
CA ALA A 272 13.08 -14.71 -18.31
C ALA A 272 12.45 -15.12 -16.96
N ASP A 273 11.73 -14.21 -16.29
CA ASP A 273 11.05 -14.49 -15.03
C ASP A 273 9.94 -15.53 -15.21
N PHE A 274 9.04 -15.29 -16.16
CA PHE A 274 7.93 -16.19 -16.44
C PHE A 274 8.43 -17.58 -16.85
N ARG A 275 9.45 -17.66 -17.72
CA ARG A 275 10.03 -18.96 -18.13
C ARG A 275 10.69 -19.68 -16.96
N ALA A 276 11.45 -18.98 -16.12
CA ALA A 276 12.11 -19.58 -14.97
C ALA A 276 11.12 -20.06 -13.90
N CYS A 277 10.12 -19.23 -13.55
CA CYS A 277 9.08 -19.59 -12.60
C CYS A 277 8.26 -20.79 -13.08
N ALA A 278 7.86 -20.83 -14.36
CA ALA A 278 7.17 -21.97 -14.95
C ALA A 278 8.04 -23.24 -14.96
N ASN A 279 9.34 -23.11 -15.24
CA ASN A 279 10.26 -24.25 -15.27
C ASN A 279 10.52 -24.86 -13.88
N PHE A 280 10.72 -24.02 -12.86
CA PHE A 280 11.05 -24.50 -11.52
C PHE A 280 9.83 -24.85 -10.66
N GLY A 281 8.68 -24.22 -10.92
CA GLY A 281 7.44 -24.46 -10.17
C GLY A 281 7.51 -24.01 -8.70
N PRO A 282 6.43 -24.26 -7.92
CA PRO A 282 6.39 -23.91 -6.50
C PRO A 282 7.43 -24.69 -5.69
N ILE A 283 7.92 -24.09 -4.60
CA ILE A 283 8.97 -24.70 -3.74
C ILE A 283 8.49 -26.02 -3.12
N TYR A 284 7.26 -26.03 -2.63
CA TYR A 284 6.67 -27.13 -1.89
C TYR A 284 5.47 -27.68 -2.67
N LYS A 285 5.24 -28.99 -2.59
CA LYS A 285 4.17 -29.72 -3.27
C LYS A 285 3.67 -30.87 -2.41
#